data_AF-A0A8C9PI84-F1
#
_entry.id   AF-A0A8C9PI84-F1
#
_cell.length_a   1.000
_cell.length_b   1.000
_cell.length_c   1.000
_cell.angle_alpha   90.00
_cell.angle_beta   90.00
_cell.angle_gamma   90.00
#
_symmetry.space_group_name_H-M   'P 1'
#
loop_
_entity.id
_entity.type
_entity.pdbx_description
1 polymer ?
#
loop_
_entity_poly.entity_id
_entity_poly.type
_entity_poly.pdbx_seq_one_letter_code
_entity_poly.pdbx_strand_id
1 'polypeptide(L)'
;MRYGAWYLNTNLWKKQRADEPLVDPRVSSKSQDENFKKKLQDQEELLADLHGIDAFKDFILRRGYRMPRFLEKIYIGKKDKCKNLGEIIRHILLTTYLAIAFPF
;
A
#
# COMPACT_ATOMS: atom_id res chain seq x y z
N MET A 1 -3.66 -20.08 36.29
CA MET A 1 -4.14 -20.60 34.99
C MET A 1 -4.11 -19.44 34.00
N ARG A 2 -3.48 -19.59 32.83
CA ARG A 2 -3.51 -18.57 31.77
C ARG A 2 -4.57 -18.98 30.75
N TYR A 3 -5.47 -18.06 30.42
CA TYR A 3 -6.41 -18.24 29.32
C TYR A 3 -5.68 -17.90 28.03
N GLY A 4 -5.83 -18.72 26.99
CA GLY A 4 -5.19 -18.48 25.69
C GLY A 4 -5.63 -17.16 25.05
N ALA A 5 -5.02 -16.80 23.94
CA ALA A 5 -5.31 -15.56 23.22
C ALA A 5 -6.81 -15.42 22.88
N TRP A 6 -7.44 -14.33 23.36
CA TRP A 6 -8.87 -14.01 23.13
C TRP A 6 -9.25 -13.87 21.64
N TYR A 7 -8.28 -13.60 20.77
CA TYR A 7 -8.45 -13.48 19.33
C TYR A 7 -8.28 -14.81 18.57
N LEU A 8 -7.96 -15.90 19.27
CA LEU A 8 -7.84 -17.23 18.69
C LEU A 8 -9.19 -17.95 18.75
N ASN A 9 -9.52 -18.71 17.71
CA ASN A 9 -10.72 -19.54 17.67
C ASN A 9 -10.77 -20.46 18.91
N THR A 10 -11.93 -20.56 19.56
CA THR A 10 -12.16 -21.35 20.77
C THR A 10 -11.81 -22.83 20.60
N ASN A 11 -11.90 -23.37 19.38
CA ASN A 11 -11.52 -24.75 19.04
C ASN A 11 -10.00 -24.99 19.07
N LEU A 12 -9.19 -23.93 19.05
CA LEU A 12 -7.73 -23.99 19.16
C LEU A 12 -7.25 -23.83 20.61
N TRP A 13 -8.17 -23.67 21.56
CA TRP A 13 -7.83 -23.46 22.96
C TRP A 13 -7.42 -24.78 23.59
N LYS A 14 -6.12 -24.94 23.83
CA LYS A 14 -5.58 -26.01 24.68
C LYS A 14 -5.17 -25.41 26.02
N LYS A 15 -5.44 -26.14 27.11
CA LYS A 15 -5.05 -25.76 28.46
C LYS A 15 -3.52 -25.83 28.57
N GLN A 16 -2.85 -24.69 28.40
CA GLN A 16 -1.40 -24.60 28.56
C GLN A 16 -0.98 -24.59 30.04
N ARG A 17 0.12 -25.27 30.35
CA ARG A 17 0.77 -25.22 31.67
C ARG A 17 1.47 -23.88 31.85
N ALA A 18 1.66 -23.44 33.09
CA ALA A 18 2.22 -22.12 33.38
C ALA A 18 3.69 -21.95 32.92
N ASP A 19 4.39 -23.07 32.72
CA ASP A 19 5.82 -23.12 32.41
C ASP A 19 6.12 -23.10 30.90
N GLU A 20 5.09 -23.23 30.04
CA GLU A 20 5.25 -23.22 28.59
C GLU A 20 4.87 -21.85 28.01
N PRO A 21 5.70 -21.23 27.15
CA PRO A 21 5.37 -19.95 26.54
C PRO A 21 4.18 -20.08 25.58
N LEU A 22 3.27 -19.12 25.61
CA LEU A 22 2.18 -19.01 24.65
C LEU A 22 2.76 -18.59 23.30
N VAL A 23 3.01 -19.56 22.41
CA VAL A 23 3.46 -19.30 21.05
C VAL A 23 2.25 -18.89 20.22
N ASP A 24 2.18 -17.63 19.80
CA ASP A 24 1.16 -17.18 18.87
C ASP A 24 1.37 -17.89 17.51
N PRO A 25 0.36 -18.60 16.98
CA PRO A 25 0.44 -19.22 15.65
C PRO A 25 0.82 -18.24 14.54
N ARG A 26 0.58 -16.93 14.72
CA ARG A 26 0.96 -15.87 13.77
C ARG A 26 2.48 -15.60 13.74
N VAL A 27 3.25 -16.11 14.69
CA VAL A 27 4.71 -15.88 14.76
C VAL A 27 5.50 -16.92 13.94
N SER A 28 4.90 -18.06 13.58
CA SER A 28 5.55 -19.04 12.70
C SER A 28 5.51 -18.64 11.22
N SER A 29 4.73 -17.61 10.87
CA SER A 29 4.44 -17.24 9.50
C SER A 29 5.44 -16.24 8.90
N LYS A 30 6.74 -16.42 9.15
CA LYS A 30 7.79 -15.65 8.45
C LYS A 30 7.70 -15.80 6.92
N SER A 31 7.09 -16.88 6.43
CA SER A 31 6.80 -17.10 5.00
C SER A 31 5.54 -16.39 4.50
N GLN A 32 4.62 -15.99 5.40
CA GLN A 32 3.43 -15.25 5.02
C GLN A 32 3.70 -13.76 4.88
N ASP A 33 4.76 -13.23 5.49
CA ASP A 33 5.12 -11.82 5.37
C ASP A 33 5.28 -11.38 3.91
N GLU A 34 5.92 -12.18 3.07
CA GLU A 34 6.10 -11.85 1.64
C GLU A 34 4.79 -11.95 0.85
N ASN A 35 3.94 -12.93 1.14
CA ASN A 35 2.62 -13.05 0.52
C ASN A 35 1.67 -11.92 0.95
N PHE A 36 1.69 -11.56 2.24
CA PHE A 36 0.95 -10.41 2.76
C PHE A 36 1.45 -9.11 2.16
N LYS A 37 2.77 -8.94 2.01
CA LYS A 37 3.36 -7.75 1.40
C LYS A 37 2.96 -7.60 -0.06
N LYS A 38 2.96 -8.68 -0.86
CA LYS A 38 2.43 -8.67 -2.24
C LYS A 38 0.95 -8.34 -2.27
N LYS A 39 0.14 -8.99 -1.44
CA LYS A 39 -1.30 -8.73 -1.36
C LYS A 39 -1.63 -7.30 -0.94
N LEU A 40 -0.82 -6.71 -0.05
CA LEU A 40 -0.92 -5.31 0.33
C LEU A 40 -0.55 -4.38 -0.83
N GLN A 41 0.48 -4.70 -1.61
CA GLN A 41 0.82 -3.92 -2.82
C GLN A 41 -0.31 -3.95 -3.85
N ASP A 42 -0.89 -5.12 -4.12
CA ASP A 42 -2.01 -5.26 -5.05
C ASP A 42 -3.24 -4.47 -4.56
N GLN A 43 -3.51 -4.50 -3.25
CA GLN A 43 -4.57 -3.69 -2.66
C GLN A 43 -4.25 -2.19 -2.74
N GLU A 44 -3.01 -1.77 -2.48
CA GLU A 44 -2.57 -0.37 -2.60
C GLU A 44 -2.77 0.17 -4.03
N GLU A 45 -2.54 -0.66 -5.05
CA GLU A 45 -2.78 -0.29 -6.46
C GLU A 45 -4.27 -0.15 -6.78
N LEU A 46 -5.11 -1.09 -6.35
CA LEU A 46 -6.58 -0.98 -6.48
C LEU A 46 -7.16 0.24 -5.75
N LEU A 47 -6.60 0.52 -4.58
CA LEU A 47 -6.94 1.66 -3.75
C LEU A 47 -6.52 2.97 -4.41
N ALA A 48 -5.39 3.01 -5.12
CA ALA A 48 -4.94 4.18 -5.85
C ALA A 48 -5.97 4.66 -6.89
N ASP A 49 -6.67 3.74 -7.55
CA ASP A 49 -7.67 4.08 -8.56
C ASP A 49 -9.02 4.53 -7.96
N LEU A 50 -9.20 4.38 -6.64
CA LEU A 50 -10.43 4.78 -5.96
C LEU A 50 -10.42 6.28 -5.61
N HIS A 51 -11.38 7.02 -6.15
CA HIS A 51 -11.60 8.44 -5.86
C HIS A 51 -11.78 8.76 -4.36
N GLY A 52 -12.24 7.77 -3.59
CA GLY A 52 -12.38 7.86 -2.13
C GLY A 52 -11.06 8.12 -1.40
N ILE A 53 -9.93 7.69 -1.94
CA ILE A 53 -8.61 7.94 -1.32
C ILE A 53 -8.21 9.39 -1.48
N ASP A 54 -8.52 9.99 -2.62
CA ASP A 54 -8.26 11.42 -2.85
C ASP A 54 -9.13 12.28 -1.92
N ALA A 55 -10.41 11.94 -1.74
CA ALA A 55 -11.26 12.59 -0.74
C ALA A 55 -10.76 12.38 0.70
N PHE A 56 -10.25 11.20 1.03
CA PHE A 56 -9.71 10.88 2.34
C PHE A 56 -8.40 11.64 2.63
N LYS A 57 -7.51 11.77 1.64
CA LYS A 57 -6.33 12.62 1.74
C LYS A 57 -6.72 14.07 2.01
N ASP A 58 -7.66 14.61 1.25
CA ASP A 58 -8.12 15.99 1.43
C ASP A 58 -8.73 16.19 2.82
N PHE A 59 -9.47 15.19 3.32
CA PHE A 59 -9.98 15.19 4.68
C PHE A 59 -8.87 15.24 5.75
N ILE A 60 -7.84 14.39 5.62
CA ILE A 60 -6.70 14.36 6.55
C ILE A 60 -5.96 15.69 6.54
N LEU A 61 -5.72 16.27 5.36
CA LEU A 61 -5.04 17.55 5.21
C LEU A 61 -5.86 18.69 5.82
N ARG A 62 -7.17 18.73 5.58
CA ARG A 62 -8.07 19.74 6.17
C ARG A 62 -8.11 19.68 7.70
N ARG A 63 -7.97 18.48 8.26
CA ARG A 63 -7.94 18.28 9.71
C ARG A 63 -6.56 18.52 10.34
N GLY A 64 -5.51 18.67 9.52
CA GLY A 64 -4.13 18.82 10.01
C GLY A 64 -3.55 17.55 10.63
N TYR A 65 -4.10 16.38 10.30
CA TYR A 65 -3.58 15.12 10.81
C TYR A 65 -2.33 14.68 10.06
N ARG A 66 -1.45 13.96 10.76
CA ARG A 66 -0.26 13.36 10.16
C ARG A 66 -0.69 12.35 9.08
N MET A 67 -0.06 12.43 7.91
CA MET A 67 -0.32 11.51 6.81
C MET A 67 0.03 10.06 7.21
N PRO A 68 -0.90 9.11 7.04
CA PRO A 68 -0.60 7.70 7.21
C PRO A 68 0.45 7.19 6.20
N ARG A 69 1.37 6.35 6.67
CA ARG A 69 2.47 5.80 5.86
C ARG A 69 2.00 5.02 4.61
N PHE A 70 0.82 4.39 4.67
CA PHE A 70 0.28 3.65 3.53
C PHE A 70 -0.21 4.60 2.42
N LEU A 71 -0.80 5.75 2.78
CA LEU A 71 -1.20 6.76 1.80
C LEU A 71 0.02 7.40 1.15
N GLU A 72 1.07 7.67 1.93
CA GLU A 72 2.31 8.24 1.39
C GLU A 72 2.86 7.39 0.23
N LYS A 73 2.90 6.06 0.39
CA LYS A 73 3.35 5.13 -0.67
C LYS A 73 2.51 5.23 -1.95
N ILE A 74 1.19 5.22 -1.81
CA ILE A 74 0.25 5.30 -2.94
C ILE A 74 0.46 6.61 -3.72
N TYR A 75 0.62 7.73 -3.01
CA TYR A 75 0.80 9.04 -3.65
C TYR A 75 2.18 9.24 -4.27
N ILE A 76 3.25 8.69 -3.67
CA ILE A 76 4.58 8.69 -4.27
C ILE A 76 4.53 7.94 -5.61
N GLY A 77 3.90 6.76 -5.64
CA GLY A 77 3.71 5.98 -6.87
C GLY A 77 2.92 6.72 -7.95
N LYS A 78 1.82 7.42 -7.61
CA LYS A 78 1.06 8.25 -8.56
C LYS A 78 1.89 9.39 -9.14
N LYS A 79 2.68 10.09 -8.31
CA LYS A 79 3.45 11.27 -8.72
C LYS A 79 4.51 10.93 -9.76
N ASP A 80 5.12 9.76 -9.66
CA ASP A 80 6.17 9.34 -10.60
C ASP A 80 5.58 8.86 -11.93
N LYS A 81 4.39 8.23 -11.94
CA LYS A 81 3.65 7.93 -13.19
C LYS A 81 3.29 9.22 -13.96
N CYS A 82 2.81 10.27 -13.28
CA CYS A 82 2.43 11.54 -13.92
C CYS A 82 3.62 12.32 -14.52
N LYS A 83 4.78 12.30 -13.86
CA LYS A 83 5.99 12.97 -14.39
C LYS A 83 6.48 12.31 -15.67
N ASN A 84 6.56 10.99 -15.69
CA ASN A 84 6.97 10.22 -16.87
C ASN A 84 6.02 10.48 -18.04
N LEU A 85 4.71 10.52 -17.79
CA LEU A 85 3.72 10.83 -18.83
C LEU A 85 3.93 12.24 -19.42
N GLY A 86 4.22 13.22 -18.57
CA GLY A 86 4.50 14.60 -18.99
C GLY A 86 5.78 14.73 -19.82
N GLU A 87 6.84 14.00 -19.48
CA GLU A 87 8.08 13.96 -20.26
C GLU A 87 7.89 13.29 -21.62
N ILE A 88 7.13 12.19 -21.67
CA ILE A 88 6.78 11.51 -22.92
C ILE A 88 5.97 12.44 -23.83
N ILE A 89 4.96 13.12 -23.29
CA ILE A 89 4.13 14.07 -24.08
C ILE A 89 4.98 15.23 -24.59
N ARG A 90 5.87 15.79 -23.77
CA ARG A 90 6.81 16.84 -24.20
C ARG A 90 7.72 16.37 -25.32
N HIS A 91 8.29 15.17 -25.20
CA HIS A 91 9.17 14.60 -26.22
C HIS A 91 8.41 14.34 -27.53
N ILE A 92 7.19 13.80 -27.46
CA ILE A 92 6.32 13.60 -28.62
C ILE A 92 6.05 14.95 -29.29
N LEU A 93 5.57 15.96 -28.54
CA LEU A 93 5.29 17.30 -29.06
C LEU A 93 6.51 17.97 -29.70
N LEU A 94 7.69 17.87 -29.08
CA LEU A 94 8.96 18.38 -29.64
C LEU A 94 9.31 17.68 -30.95
N THR A 95 9.12 16.35 -31.01
CA THR A 95 9.42 15.56 -32.20
C THR A 95 8.46 15.89 -33.35
N THR A 96 7.14 15.99 -33.08
CA THR A 96 6.17 16.40 -34.10
C THR A 96 6.38 17.84 -34.53
N TYR A 97 6.71 18.74 -33.62
CA TYR A 97 7.01 20.14 -33.96
C TYR A 97 8.23 20.25 -34.89
N LEU A 98 9.32 19.56 -34.58
CA LEU A 98 10.52 19.54 -35.43
C LEU A 98 10.24 18.96 -36.82
N ALA A 99 9.45 17.88 -36.90
CA ALA A 99 9.07 17.25 -38.16
C ALA A 99 8.21 18.16 -39.06
N ILE A 100 7.41 19.06 -38.47
CA ILE A 100 6.57 20.02 -39.21
C ILE A 100 7.35 21.30 -39.54
N ALA A 101 8.22 21.76 -38.63
CA ALA A 101 8.94 23.03 -38.77
C ALA A 101 10.14 22.96 -39.73
N PHE A 102 10.71 21.77 -39.94
CA PHE A 102 11.83 21.54 -40.88
C PHE A 102 11.48 20.44 -41.88
N PRO A 103 10.59 20.71 -42.85
CA PRO A 103 10.46 19.85 -44.01
C PRO A 103 11.71 20.04 -44.87
N PHE A 104 12.48 18.96 -45.04
CA PHE A 104 13.58 18.91 -46.00
C PHE A 104 13.07 19.08 -47.43
#